data_AF-A0A7J4TB62-F1
#
_entry.id   AF-A0A7J4TB62-F1
#
_cell.length_a   1.000
_cell.length_b   1.000
_cell.length_c   1.000
_cell.angle_alpha   90.00
_cell.angle_beta   90.00
_cell.angle_gamma   90.00
#
_symmetry.space_group_name_H-M   'P 1'
#
loop_
_entity.id
_entity.type
_entity.pdbx_description
1 polymer ?
#
loop_
_entity_poly.entity_id
_entity_poly.type
_entity_poly.pdbx_seq_one_letter_code
_entity_poly.pdbx_strand_id
1 'polypeptide(L)' 'MDNTRLKQIMDYDWFKNNKPWQKEFTAMKRNGAKVEIQSLSSRGITFISDTYLPEKIKRQDFLD' A
#
# COMPACT_ATOMS: atom_id res chain seq x y z
N MET A 1 -13.24 4.81 -4.01
CA MET A 1 -11.93 4.56 -4.64
C MET A 1 -12.06 4.75 -6.15
N ASP A 2 -11.11 5.41 -6.80
CA ASP A 2 -11.11 5.54 -8.26
C ASP A 2 -10.65 4.22 -8.91
N ASN A 3 -11.63 3.44 -9.39
CA ASN A 3 -11.39 2.15 -10.02
C ASN A 3 -10.74 2.27 -11.41
N THR A 4 -10.91 3.40 -12.08
CA THR A 4 -10.31 3.66 -13.40
C THR A 4 -8.81 3.90 -13.23
N ARG A 5 -8.45 4.73 -12.25
CA ARG A 5 -7.04 4.97 -11.91
C ARG A 5 -6.34 3.71 -11.45
N LEU A 6 -7.00 2.86 -10.64
CA LEU A 6 -6.41 1.60 -10.19
C LEU A 6 -6.06 0.68 -11.37
N LYS A 7 -6.98 0.51 -12.33
CA LYS A 7 -6.74 -0.32 -13.51
C LYS A 7 -5.54 0.16 -14.32
N GLN A 8 -5.42 1.48 -14.54
CA GLN A 8 -4.26 2.05 -15.24
C GLN A 8 -2.95 1.72 -14.55
N ILE A 9 -2.91 1.83 -13.20
CA ILE A 9 -1.70 1.52 -12.43
C ILE A 9 -1.35 0.03 -12.51
N MET A 10 -2.37 -0.84 -12.44
CA MET A 10 -2.18 -2.29 -12.60
C MET A 10 -1.57 -2.66 -13.95
N ASP A 11 -1.82 -1.88 -15.00
CA ASP A 11 -1.35 -2.14 -16.36
C ASP A 11 0.04 -1.56 -16.66
N TYR A 12 0.64 -0.78 -15.77
CA TYR A 12 2.00 -0.25 -15.96
C TYR A 12 3.04 -1.36 -16.04
N ASP A 13 4.03 -1.23 -16.92
CA ASP A 13 5.00 -2.29 -17.23
C ASP A 13 5.74 -2.82 -15.99
N TRP A 14 6.00 -1.96 -15.01
CA TRP A 14 6.65 -2.32 -13.75
C TRP A 14 5.73 -3.09 -12.78
N PHE A 15 4.41 -2.96 -12.89
CA PHE A 15 3.44 -3.63 -12.01
C PHE A 15 2.71 -4.81 -12.69
N LYS A 16 2.52 -4.74 -14.00
CA LYS A 16 1.70 -5.70 -14.77
C LYS A 16 2.16 -7.15 -14.59
N ASN A 17 3.46 -7.37 -14.55
CA ASN A 17 4.04 -8.70 -14.39
C ASN A 17 4.37 -9.05 -12.92
N ASN A 18 4.13 -8.12 -11.99
CA ASN A 18 4.48 -8.29 -10.59
C ASN A 18 3.29 -8.85 -9.79
N LYS A 19 3.30 -10.17 -9.56
CA LYS A 19 2.21 -10.88 -8.87
C LYS A 19 1.92 -10.35 -7.45
N PRO A 20 2.92 -10.06 -6.59
CA PRO A 20 2.69 -9.41 -5.31
C PRO A 20 1.89 -8.10 -5.43
N TRP A 21 2.31 -7.18 -6.30
CA TRP A 21 1.61 -5.91 -6.51
C TRP A 21 0.17 -6.10 -7.02
N GLN A 22 -0.05 -7.03 -7.96
CA GLN A 22 -1.39 -7.34 -8.45
C GLN A 22 -2.33 -7.87 -7.36
N LYS A 23 -1.81 -8.64 -6.39
CA LYS A 23 -2.59 -9.08 -5.22
C LYS A 23 -3.01 -7.90 -4.36
N GLU A 24 -2.09 -6.97 -4.08
CA GLU A 24 -2.40 -5.77 -3.30
C GLU A 24 -3.42 -4.88 -4.01
N PHE A 25 -3.30 -4.65 -5.32
CA PHE A 25 -4.30 -3.89 -6.07
C PHE A 25 -5.68 -4.57 -6.06
N THR A 26 -5.71 -5.91 -6.13
CA THR A 26 -6.96 -6.67 -6.01
C THR A 26 -7.57 -6.54 -4.61
N ALA A 27 -6.73 -6.59 -3.56
CA ALA A 27 -7.17 -6.37 -2.18
C ALA A 27 -7.70 -4.95 -1.96
N MET A 28 -7.02 -3.93 -2.50
CA MET A 28 -7.48 -2.54 -2.48
C MET A 28 -8.85 -2.41 -3.18
N LYS A 29 -9.00 -3.01 -4.37
CA LYS A 29 -10.27 -3.03 -5.11
C LYS A 29 -11.40 -3.67 -4.31
N ARG A 30 -11.13 -4.79 -3.63
CA ARG A 30 -12.13 -5.52 -2.82
C ARG A 30 -12.53 -4.73 -1.58
N ASN A 31 -11.56 -4.11 -0.91
CA ASN A 31 -11.81 -3.39 0.33
C ASN A 31 -12.43 -2.01 0.08
N GLY A 32 -12.29 -1.44 -1.12
CA GLY A 32 -12.89 -0.16 -1.53
C GLY A 32 -12.39 1.07 -0.77
N ALA A 33 -11.51 0.86 0.22
CA ALA A 33 -10.96 1.85 1.12
C ALA A 33 -9.52 2.15 0.74
N LYS A 34 -9.23 3.43 0.51
CA LYS A 34 -7.86 3.95 0.47
C LYS A 34 -7.50 4.30 1.90
N VAL A 35 -6.64 3.51 2.54
CA VAL A 35 -6.09 3.88 3.85
C VAL A 35 -5.04 4.95 3.61
N GLU A 36 -5.39 6.20 3.87
CA GLU A 36 -4.42 7.28 3.79
C GLU A 36 -3.43 7.13 4.95
N ILE A 37 -2.14 7.28 4.68
CA ILE A 37 -1.08 7.27 5.71
C ILE A 37 -1.38 8.30 6.80
N GLN A 38 -2.12 9.37 6.50
CA GLN A 38 -2.55 10.36 7.49
C GLN A 38 -3.50 9.78 8.57
N SER A 39 -4.22 8.69 8.29
CA SER A 39 -4.96 7.94 9.31
C SER A 39 -4.04 7.19 10.29
N LEU A 40 -2.77 6.95 9.93
CA LEU A 40 -1.76 6.45 10.86
C LEU A 40 -1.20 7.61 11.70
N SER A 41 -1.12 8.82 11.13
CA SER A 41 -0.77 10.04 11.90
C SER A 41 -1.79 10.38 12.98
N SER A 42 -3.06 9.94 12.84
CA SER A 42 -4.06 10.08 13.92
C SER A 42 -3.71 9.26 15.17
N ARG A 43 -2.74 8.33 15.09
CA ARG A 43 -2.20 7.58 16.24
C ARG A 43 -1.06 8.33 16.95
N GLY A 44 -0.73 9.54 16.50
CA GLY A 44 0.34 10.38 17.03
C GLY A 44 1.34 10.78 15.94
N ILE A 45 1.86 12.02 16.03
CA ILE A 45 2.77 12.60 15.02
C ILE A 45 4.03 11.72 14.82
N THR A 46 4.48 11.01 15.85
CA THR A 46 5.69 10.16 15.81
C THR A 46 5.43 8.68 15.53
N PHE A 47 4.17 8.24 15.40
CA PHE A 47 3.86 6.81 15.20
C PHE A 47 4.56 6.21 13.97
N ILE A 48 4.68 7.00 12.90
CA ILE A 48 5.35 6.60 11.66
C ILE A 48 6.84 6.35 11.89
N SER A 49 7.53 7.27 12.58
CA SER A 49 8.98 7.17 12.81
C SER A 49 9.34 6.12 13.85
N ASP A 50 8.55 6.02 14.92
CA ASP A 50 8.97 5.28 16.12
C ASP A 50 8.47 3.84 16.12
N THR A 51 7.38 3.55 15.37
CA THR A 51 6.75 2.23 15.37
C THR A 51 6.68 1.64 13.97
N TYR A 52 6.01 2.32 13.05
CA TYR A 52 5.68 1.72 11.75
C TYR A 52 6.93 1.42 10.90
N LEU A 53 7.83 2.40 10.74
CA LEU A 53 9.04 2.21 9.91
C LEU A 53 10.02 1.21 10.53
N PRO A 54 10.40 1.28 11.82
CA PRO A 54 11.30 0.31 12.43
C PRO A 54 10.77 -1.13 12.34
N GLU A 55 9.48 -1.33 12.58
CA GLU A 55 8.88 -2.66 12.48
C GLU A 55 8.87 -3.19 11.03
N LYS A 56 8.51 -2.35 10.05
CA LYS A 56 8.46 -2.77 8.66
C LYS A 56 9.85 -3.16 8.13
N ILE A 57 10.87 -2.37 8.49
CA ILE A 57 12.26 -2.66 8.13
C ILE A 57 12.73 -3.97 8.78
N LYS A 58 12.47 -4.16 10.08
CA LYS A 58 12.83 -5.38 10.81
C LYS A 58 12.18 -6.64 10.22
N ARG A 59 10.94 -6.53 9.74
CA ARG A 59 10.20 -7.64 9.13
C ARG A 59 10.60 -7.91 7.68
N GLN A 60 11.36 -7.00 7.05
CA GLN A 60 11.70 -7.03 5.62
C GLN A 60 10.48 -7.22 4.71
N ASP A 61 9.33 -6.69 5.14
CA ASP A 61 8.06 -6.86 4.45
C ASP A 61 7.93 -5.81 3.33
N PHE A 62 8.66 -6.08 2.25
CA PHE A 62 8.72 -5.26 1.06
C PHE A 62 8.13 -6.03 -0.13
N LEU A 63 7.46 -5.29 -1.01
CA LEU A 63 7.07 -5.80 -2.32
C LEU A 63 8.21 -5.43 -3.27
N ASP A 64 8.89 -6.43 -3.85
CA ASP A 64 9.82 -6.22 -4.97
C ASP A 64 9.11 -5.62 -6.18
#